data_AF-A0A6J4MNA2-F1
#
_entry.id   AF-A0A6J4MNA2-F1
#
_cell.length_a   1.000
_cell.length_b   1.000
_cell.length_c   1.000
_cell.angle_alpha   90.00
_cell.angle_beta   90.00
_cell.angle_gamma   90.00
#
_symmetry.space_group_name_H-M   'P 1'
#
loop_
_entity.id
_entity.type
_entity.pdbx_description
1 polymer ?
#
loop_
_entity_poly.entity_id
_entity_poly.type
_entity_poly.pdbx_seq_one_letter_code
_entity_poly.pdbx_strand_id
1 'polypeptide(L)'
;MSYALPTLAESADDLKRRLRDERNPRKRQRLHLLFLIASHQVRSRSQLALVLGITRNTVTRWLASYHQGGLDALLDLYVPEGKAPPVSPPQLEQLRARLAQPEGFASR
;
A
#
# COMPACT_ATOMS: atom_id res chain seq x y z
N MET A 1 7.08 -0.83 23.65
CA MET A 1 7.54 -1.89 22.74
C MET A 1 8.33 -1.29 21.57
N SER A 2 9.64 -1.41 21.64
CA SER A 2 10.60 -1.07 20.58
C SER A 2 10.50 -2.12 19.48
N TYR A 3 9.98 -1.73 18.31
CA TYR A 3 10.00 -2.63 17.16
C TYR A 3 11.29 -2.38 16.35
N ALA A 4 12.05 -3.43 16.11
CA ALA A 4 13.28 -3.42 15.30
C ALA A 4 12.97 -3.24 13.81
N LEU A 5 13.85 -2.55 13.08
CA LEU A 5 13.68 -2.34 11.64
C LEU A 5 13.65 -3.70 10.90
N PRO A 6 12.76 -3.87 9.91
CA PRO A 6 12.71 -5.11 9.15
C PRO A 6 13.92 -5.24 8.22
N THR A 7 14.32 -6.48 7.95
CA THR A 7 15.26 -6.81 6.87
C THR A 7 14.58 -6.53 5.54
N LEU A 8 15.25 -5.79 4.66
CA LEU A 8 14.76 -5.49 3.32
C LEU A 8 15.37 -6.47 2.31
N ALA A 9 14.60 -6.84 1.29
CA ALA A 9 15.10 -7.66 0.18
C ALA A 9 15.84 -6.82 -0.86
N GLU A 10 15.48 -5.54 -1.02
CA GLU A 10 16.06 -4.62 -1.99
C GLU A 10 17.31 -3.91 -1.45
N SER A 11 18.30 -3.74 -2.31
CA SER A 11 19.51 -2.99 -1.99
C SER A 11 19.27 -1.48 -2.02
N ALA A 12 20.05 -0.73 -1.24
CA ALA A 12 20.00 0.74 -1.19
C ALA A 12 20.18 1.39 -2.59
N ASP A 13 21.02 0.81 -3.45
CA ASP A 13 21.23 1.34 -4.81
C ASP A 13 19.98 1.19 -5.70
N ASP A 14 19.29 0.05 -5.62
CA ASP A 14 18.05 -0.18 -6.38
C ASP A 14 16.96 0.82 -5.96
N LEU A 15 16.78 0.98 -4.65
CA LEU A 15 15.83 1.94 -4.09
C LEU A 15 16.18 3.39 -4.48
N LYS A 16 17.48 3.74 -4.53
CA LYS A 16 17.95 5.06 -4.98
C LYS A 16 17.64 5.31 -6.45
N ARG A 17 17.80 4.31 -7.32
CA ARG A 17 17.41 4.42 -8.74
C ARG A 17 15.91 4.63 -8.88
N ARG A 18 15.08 3.82 -8.22
CA ARG A 18 13.62 3.98 -8.23
C ARG A 18 13.17 5.33 -7.68
N LEU A 19 13.83 5.85 -6.63
CA LEU A 19 13.53 7.17 -6.06
C LEU A 19 13.78 8.33 -7.05
N ARG A 20 14.76 8.17 -7.96
CA ARG A 20 15.08 9.16 -9.00
C ARG A 20 14.09 9.12 -10.15
N ASP A 21 13.63 7.92 -10.52
CA ASP A 21 12.71 7.71 -11.63
C ASP A 21 11.24 8.03 -11.25
N GLU A 22 10.86 7.73 -10.01
CA GLU A 22 9.50 7.92 -9.52
C GLU A 22 9.13 9.41 -9.46
N ARG A 23 8.05 9.78 -10.16
CA ARG A 23 7.53 11.17 -10.20
C ARG A 23 6.47 11.41 -9.14
N ASN A 24 5.79 10.37 -8.65
CA ASN A 24 4.71 10.53 -7.68
C ASN A 24 5.29 10.81 -6.28
N PRO A 25 5.02 11.98 -5.68
CA PRO A 25 5.62 12.37 -4.39
C PRO A 25 5.25 11.41 -3.26
N ARG A 26 4.06 10.81 -3.29
CA ARG A 26 3.61 9.84 -2.29
C ARG A 26 4.39 8.52 -2.41
N LYS A 27 4.63 8.04 -3.64
CA LYS A 27 5.43 6.82 -3.89
C LYS A 27 6.88 7.07 -3.53
N ARG A 28 7.42 8.23 -3.90
CA ARG A 28 8.77 8.67 -3.51
C ARG A 28 8.96 8.65 -2.00
N GLN A 29 7.99 9.14 -1.21
CA GLN A 29 8.11 9.13 0.25
C GLN A 29 8.18 7.70 0.83
N ARG A 30 7.41 6.77 0.27
CA ARG A 30 7.45 5.34 0.64
C ARG A 30 8.78 4.67 0.23
N LEU A 31 9.30 4.98 -0.95
CA LEU A 31 10.62 4.55 -1.39
C LEU A 31 11.74 5.13 -0.53
N HIS A 32 11.62 6.40 -0.13
CA HIS A 32 12.58 7.07 0.75
C HIS A 32 12.64 6.37 2.12
N LEU A 33 11.49 5.95 2.65
CA LEU A 33 11.42 5.13 3.86
C LEU A 33 12.27 3.87 3.75
N LEU A 34 12.10 3.09 2.67
CA LEU A 34 12.90 1.88 2.47
C LEU A 34 14.38 2.20 2.27
N PHE A 35 14.70 3.26 1.52
CA PHE A 35 16.08 3.69 1.28
C PHE A 35 16.82 4.03 2.58
N LEU A 36 16.16 4.73 3.52
CA LEU A 36 16.76 5.08 4.82
C LEU A 36 17.07 3.83 5.67
N ILE A 37 16.20 2.82 5.59
CA ILE A 37 16.38 1.54 6.28
C ILE A 37 17.52 0.76 5.62
N ALA A 38 17.51 0.62 4.30
CA ALA A 38 18.54 -0.09 3.53
C ALA A 38 19.92 0.55 3.64
N SER A 39 19.97 1.88 3.78
CA SER A 39 21.22 2.63 3.95
C SER A 39 21.69 2.72 5.40
N HIS A 40 21.00 2.04 6.34
CA HIS A 40 21.28 2.07 7.77
C HIS A 40 21.35 3.48 8.40
N GLN A 41 20.70 4.48 7.77
CA GLN A 41 20.70 5.87 8.24
C GLN A 41 19.77 6.08 9.44
N VAL A 42 18.82 5.16 9.64
CA VAL A 42 17.93 5.14 10.79
C VAL A 42 18.18 3.88 11.63
N ARG A 43 18.04 4.01 12.95
CA ARG A 43 18.13 2.89 13.88
C ARG A 43 16.76 2.49 14.46
N SER A 44 15.73 3.31 14.26
CA SER A 44 14.40 3.06 14.80
C SER A 44 13.28 3.60 13.91
N ARG A 45 12.08 3.01 14.04
CA ARG A 45 10.85 3.52 13.40
C ARG A 45 10.51 4.95 13.82
N SER A 46 10.82 5.34 15.06
CA SER A 46 10.56 6.69 15.58
C SER A 46 11.47 7.72 14.94
N GLN A 47 12.76 7.40 14.78
CA GLN A 47 13.71 8.24 14.06
C GLN A 47 13.30 8.39 12.60
N LEU A 48 12.86 7.29 11.98
CA LEU A 48 12.38 7.32 10.60
C LEU A 48 11.13 8.20 10.42
N ALA A 49 10.18 8.13 11.35
CA ALA A 49 9.03 9.00 11.41
C ALA A 49 9.44 10.49 11.48
N LEU A 50 10.42 10.81 12.32
CA LEU A 50 10.94 12.17 12.48
C LEU A 50 11.64 12.68 11.22
N VAL A 51 12.50 11.87 10.59
CA VAL A 51 13.21 12.22 9.35
C VAL A 51 12.25 12.47 8.18
N LEU A 52 11.19 11.66 8.07
CA LEU A 52 10.20 11.78 7.00
C LEU A 52 9.05 12.74 7.30
N GLY A 53 8.98 13.30 8.51
CA GLY A 53 7.88 14.17 8.94
C GLY A 53 6.51 13.46 9.01
N ILE A 54 6.48 12.16 9.29
CA ILE A 54 5.25 11.35 9.38
C ILE A 54 5.06 10.76 10.77
N THR A 55 3.86 10.24 11.06
CA THR A 55 3.61 9.58 12.34
C THR A 55 4.20 8.18 12.37
N ARG A 56 4.56 7.71 13.57
CA ARG A 56 5.01 6.33 13.81
C ARG A 56 3.97 5.30 13.36
N ASN A 57 2.67 5.61 13.47
CA ASN A 57 1.61 4.69 13.06
C ASN A 57 1.62 4.48 11.53
N THR A 58 1.84 5.56 10.77
CA THR A 58 2.02 5.48 9.31
C THR A 58 3.20 4.59 8.93
N VAL A 59 4.35 4.75 9.60
CA VAL A 59 5.53 3.90 9.42
C VAL A 59 5.20 2.44 9.67
N THR A 60 4.52 2.13 10.78
CA THR A 60 4.10 0.75 11.08
C THR A 60 3.18 0.18 10.01
N ARG A 61 2.18 0.94 9.55
CA ARG A 61 1.25 0.51 8.50
C ARG A 61 1.95 0.23 7.17
N TRP A 62 2.90 1.09 6.79
CA TRP A 62 3.68 0.91 5.56
C TRP A 62 4.59 -0.31 5.65
N LEU A 63 5.27 -0.51 6.77
CA LEU A 63 6.12 -1.69 6.97
C LEU A 63 5.30 -2.99 7.02
N ALA A 64 4.09 -2.96 7.58
CA ALA A 64 3.18 -4.10 7.56
C ALA A 64 2.74 -4.45 6.12
N SER A 65 2.39 -3.44 5.33
CA SER A 65 2.05 -3.60 3.90
C SER A 65 3.22 -4.16 3.10
N TYR A 66 4.43 -3.65 3.34
CA TYR A 66 5.66 -4.19 2.74
C TYR A 66 5.91 -5.65 3.15
N HIS A 67 5.67 -6.01 4.41
CA HIS A 67 5.83 -7.40 4.85
C HIS A 67 4.81 -8.36 4.22
N GLN A 68 3.62 -7.86 3.87
CA GLN A 68 2.54 -8.68 3.31
C GLN A 68 2.66 -8.88 1.79
N GLY A 69 3.15 -7.89 1.04
CA GLY A 69 3.21 -7.95 -0.42
C GLY A 69 4.43 -7.26 -1.04
N GLY A 70 5.48 -7.07 -0.25
CA GLY A 70 6.75 -6.51 -0.70
C GLY A 70 6.65 -5.06 -1.16
N LEU A 71 7.56 -4.70 -2.06
CA LEU A 71 7.64 -3.37 -2.62
C LEU A 71 6.38 -2.97 -3.39
N ASP A 72 5.77 -3.92 -4.12
CA ASP A 72 4.59 -3.65 -4.93
C ASP A 72 3.40 -3.21 -4.06
N ALA A 73 3.09 -3.97 -3.00
CA ALA A 73 2.06 -3.59 -2.03
C ALA A 73 2.36 -2.26 -1.33
N LEU A 74 3.65 -1.95 -1.07
CA LEU A 74 4.02 -0.66 -0.53
C LEU A 74 3.81 0.46 -1.55
N LEU A 75 4.02 0.24 -2.84
CA LEU A 75 3.84 1.26 -3.89
C LEU A 75 2.43 1.29 -4.48
N ASP A 76 1.60 0.31 -4.11
CA ASP A 76 0.16 0.28 -4.33
C ASP A 76 -0.53 1.32 -3.43
N LEU A 77 -0.22 2.58 -3.73
CA LEU A 77 -1.04 3.69 -3.32
C LEU A 77 -2.36 3.52 -4.04
N TYR A 78 -3.39 3.10 -3.31
CA TYR A 78 -4.76 3.21 -3.75
C TYR A 78 -4.97 4.59 -4.40
N VAL A 79 -4.96 4.59 -5.73
CA VAL A 79 -5.48 5.66 -6.53
C VAL A 79 -6.96 5.35 -6.54
N PRO A 80 -7.84 6.22 -6.03
CA PRO A 80 -9.25 6.02 -6.25
C PRO A 80 -9.49 6.07 -7.75
N GLU A 81 -9.51 4.91 -8.41
CA GLU A 81 -10.46 4.70 -9.49
C GLU A 81 -11.82 5.07 -8.92
N GLY A 82 -12.57 5.94 -9.60
CA GLY A 82 -13.77 6.55 -9.06
C GLY A 82 -14.65 5.53 -8.34
N LYS A 83 -14.74 5.66 -7.01
CA LYS A 83 -15.62 4.94 -6.08
C LYS A 83 -16.07 3.55 -6.58
N ALA A 84 -15.29 2.50 -6.34
CA ALA A 84 -15.77 1.13 -6.51
C ALA A 84 -17.00 0.90 -5.60
N PRO A 85 -18.16 0.47 -6.15
CA PRO A 85 -19.39 0.29 -5.37
C PRO A 85 -19.24 -0.82 -4.32
N PRO A 86 -19.94 -0.71 -3.17
CA PRO A 86 -19.82 -1.66 -2.07
C PRO A 86 -20.63 -2.92 -2.38
N VAL A 87 -20.12 -3.80 -3.24
CA VAL A 87 -20.76 -5.10 -3.46
C VAL A 87 -19.68 -6.17 -3.41
N SER A 88 -19.73 -7.00 -2.38
CA SER A 88 -18.82 -8.13 -2.22
C SER A 88 -19.03 -9.13 -3.37
N PRO A 89 -17.96 -9.83 -3.85
CA PRO A 89 -18.05 -10.78 -4.96
C PRO A 89 -19.24 -11.77 -4.93
N PRO A 90 -19.60 -12.38 -3.78
CA PRO A 90 -20.73 -13.30 -3.73
C PRO A 90 -22.09 -12.62 -3.95
N GLN A 91 -22.23 -11.34 -3.64
CA GLN A 91 -23.48 -10.59 -3.85
C GLN A 91 -23.66 -10.16 -5.30
N LEU A 92 -22.57 -9.87 -6.02
CA LEU A 92 -22.59 -9.56 -7.45
C LEU A 92 -23.04 -10.76 -8.29
N GLU A 93 -22.60 -11.96 -7.92
CA GLU A 93 -22.96 -13.18 -8.63
C GLU A 93 -24.44 -13.55 -8.40
N GLN A 94 -24.93 -13.41 -7.17
CA GLN A 94 -26.36 -13.55 -6.87
C GLN A 94 -27.22 -12.51 -7.60
N LEU A 95 -26.76 -11.26 -7.72
CA LEU A 95 -27.49 -10.22 -8.43
C LEU A 95 -27.56 -10.49 -9.93
N ARG A 96 -26.46 -10.96 -10.54
CA ARG A 96 -26.42 -11.36 -11.96
C ARG A 96 -27.30 -12.57 -12.24
N ALA A 97 -27.30 -13.56 -11.37
CA ALA A 97 -28.16 -14.74 -11.48
C ALA A 97 -29.65 -14.35 -11.43
N ARG A 98 -30.02 -13.38 -10.59
CA ARG A 98 -31.41 -12.87 -10.52
C ARG A 98 -31.81 -12.02 -11.72
N LEU A 99 -30.89 -11.26 -12.31
CA LEU A 99 -31.16 -10.46 -13.51
C LEU A 99 -31.26 -11.30 -14.80
N ALA A 100 -30.68 -12.50 -14.80
CA ALA A 100 -30.73 -13.44 -15.92
C ALA A 100 -32.00 -14.32 -15.93
N GLN A 101 -32.85 -14.23 -14.90
CA GLN A 101 -34.16 -14.89 -14.90
C GLN A 101 -35.21 -13.95 -15.52
N PRO A 102 -35.89 -14.35 -16.62
CA PRO A 102 -36.86 -13.50 -17.30
C PRO A 102 -38.19 -13.32 -16.55
N GLU A 103 -38.43 -14.06 -15.45
CA GLU A 103 -39.66 -13.97 -14.67
C GLU A 103 -39.42 -13.28 -13.33
N GLY A 104 -39.88 -12.04 -13.20
CA GLY A 104 -39.90 -11.35 -11.90
C GLY A 104 -39.93 -9.82 -11.93
N PHE A 105 -39.66 -9.18 -13.07
CA PHE A 105 -39.73 -7.71 -13.20
C PHE A 105 -40.98 -7.20 -13.92
N ALA A 106 -41.87 -8.10 -14.34
CA ALA A 106 -43.17 -7.76 -14.89
C ALA A 106 -44.26 -7.98 -13.83
N SER A 107 -44.25 -7.16 -12.78
CA SER A 107 -45.43 -7.02 -11.92
C SER A 107 -46.28 -5.87 -12.44
N ARG A 108 -47.49 -6.24 -12.85
CA ARG A 108 -48.62 -5.40 -13.25
C ARG A 108 -49.13 -4.55 -12.10
#